data_AF-A0A4Z2BDC6-F1
#
_entry.id   AF-A0A4Z2BDC6-F1
#
_cell.length_a   1.000
_cell.length_b   1.000
_cell.length_c   1.000
_cell.angle_alpha   90.00
_cell.angle_beta   90.00
_cell.angle_gamma   90.00
#
_symmetry.space_group_name_H-M   'P 1'
#
loop_
_entity.id
_entity.type
_entity.pdbx_description
1 polymer ?
#
loop_
_entity_poly.entity_id
_entity_poly.type
_entity_poly.pdbx_seq_one_letter_code
_entity_poly.pdbx_strand_id
1 'polypeptide(L)'
;MKFPVDLLADFSKAQLENLAQEYYMNTLLYSQHDSSEYLTLPDTTQVTISVSSTGFVPFYGQNEKNKILVLFSPSDLKSAIALYLLDRWWTVEDILKTADPARRGVLPVDTVGERIVLYILNRIIYRGKEMIAEELPFLCHGENDHAKILWEDGEAVGFYSVKPTGSMYKRFSTQTYQLPVMDSIFVRKCHRGKGSGLLMLKDFVLSFSEVSLGLKYPLSNSMYRVCEKYLCEYPEHADLLWEVESIGGPYQRTNIASKIQVMGLSAVSKSLSFSEESQVIADVREDLITEQIKEATEGSVEIVVRYSHLISVTYFIKITVEIFNKLLCFGFVGGNDSSENHQRVCFILKKL
;
A
#
# COMPACT_ATOMS: atom_id res chain seq x y z
N MET A 1 -9.81 18.52 16.01
CA MET A 1 -10.68 18.00 14.93
C MET A 1 -10.48 16.50 14.89
N LYS A 2 -11.54 15.69 14.81
CA LYS A 2 -11.40 14.22 14.67
C LYS A 2 -10.96 13.85 13.24
N PHE A 3 -10.18 12.78 13.12
CA PHE A 3 -9.67 12.24 11.87
C PHE A 3 -10.27 10.86 11.56
N PRO A 4 -10.09 10.29 10.35
CA PRO A 4 -10.73 9.03 9.96
C PRO A 4 -10.53 7.90 10.96
N VAL A 5 -9.31 7.74 11.49
CA VAL A 5 -8.99 6.69 12.47
C VAL A 5 -9.81 6.82 13.76
N ASP A 6 -10.20 8.03 14.14
CA ASP A 6 -10.98 8.32 15.36
C ASP A 6 -12.49 8.11 15.15
N LEU A 7 -12.93 7.98 13.89
CA LEU A 7 -14.34 7.91 13.49
C LEU A 7 -14.75 6.51 13.04
N LEU A 8 -13.80 5.69 12.60
CA LEU A 8 -14.03 4.43 11.90
C LEU A 8 -13.90 3.18 12.78
N ALA A 9 -13.90 3.35 14.12
CA ALA A 9 -13.78 2.23 15.05
C ALA A 9 -14.93 1.21 14.91
N ASP A 10 -16.16 1.68 14.71
CA ASP A 10 -17.37 0.86 14.68
C ASP A 10 -17.92 0.60 13.26
N PHE A 11 -17.18 0.97 12.22
CA PHE A 11 -17.61 0.82 10.83
C PHE A 11 -17.07 -0.44 10.19
N SER A 12 -17.88 -1.11 9.38
CA SER A 12 -17.42 -2.17 8.49
C SER A 12 -16.98 -1.61 7.13
N LYS A 13 -16.08 -2.33 6.45
CA LYS A 13 -15.58 -1.96 5.12
C LYS A 13 -16.68 -1.98 4.06
N ALA A 14 -17.60 -2.94 4.14
CA ALA A 14 -18.74 -3.03 3.24
C ALA A 14 -19.65 -1.80 3.36
N GLN A 15 -19.85 -1.26 4.57
CA GLN A 15 -20.60 -0.01 4.74
C GLN A 15 -19.91 1.17 4.05
N LEU A 16 -18.58 1.29 4.19
CA LEU A 16 -17.83 2.36 3.52
C LEU A 16 -17.89 2.24 1.99
N GLU A 17 -17.71 1.03 1.45
CA GLU A 17 -17.82 0.77 0.01
C GLU A 17 -19.23 1.10 -0.51
N ASN A 18 -20.28 0.66 0.20
CA ASN A 18 -21.67 0.94 -0.18
C ASN A 18 -21.97 2.44 -0.12
N LEU A 19 -21.53 3.16 0.91
CA LEU A 19 -21.72 4.62 1.00
C LEU A 19 -21.06 5.34 -0.19
N ALA A 20 -19.82 4.98 -0.50
CA ALA A 20 -19.11 5.54 -1.65
C ALA A 20 -19.78 5.21 -2.99
N GLN A 21 -20.24 3.97 -3.18
CA GLN A 21 -20.82 3.49 -4.43
C GLN A 21 -22.25 4.00 -4.65
N GLU A 22 -23.13 3.82 -3.67
CA GLU A 22 -24.56 4.11 -3.81
C GLU A 22 -24.88 5.59 -3.72
N TYR A 23 -24.19 6.32 -2.84
CA TYR A 23 -24.52 7.72 -2.56
C TYR A 23 -23.63 8.68 -3.35
N TYR A 24 -22.31 8.48 -3.29
CA TYR A 24 -21.42 9.48 -3.85
C TYR A 24 -21.17 9.31 -5.35
N MET A 25 -20.81 8.11 -5.81
CA MET A 25 -20.55 7.85 -7.24
C MET A 25 -21.78 8.04 -8.12
N ASN A 26 -22.95 7.63 -7.64
CA ASN A 26 -24.20 7.94 -8.35
C ASN A 26 -24.44 9.45 -8.42
N THR A 27 -24.21 10.18 -7.33
CA THR A 27 -24.34 11.65 -7.35
C THR A 27 -23.40 12.27 -8.38
N LEU A 28 -22.13 11.87 -8.42
CA LEU A 28 -21.15 12.35 -9.41
C LEU A 28 -21.49 12.00 -10.87
N LEU A 29 -22.11 10.84 -11.10
CA LEU A 29 -22.53 10.40 -12.44
C LEU A 29 -23.74 11.19 -12.96
N TYR A 30 -24.65 11.58 -12.07
CA TYR A 30 -25.91 12.24 -12.41
C TYR A 30 -25.94 13.74 -12.12
N SER A 31 -24.89 14.29 -11.51
CA SER A 31 -24.74 15.72 -11.26
C SER A 31 -24.59 16.51 -12.56
N GLN A 32 -25.30 17.65 -12.64
CA GLN A 32 -25.18 18.58 -13.76
C GLN A 32 -23.81 19.29 -13.72
N HIS A 33 -23.24 19.57 -14.90
CA HIS A 33 -21.88 20.09 -15.08
C HIS A 33 -21.55 21.44 -14.37
N ASP A 34 -22.54 22.15 -13.83
CA ASP A 34 -22.37 23.48 -13.24
C ASP A 34 -21.96 23.49 -11.76
N SER A 35 -21.93 22.35 -11.07
CA SER A 35 -21.45 22.25 -9.68
C SER A 35 -20.21 21.36 -9.58
N SER A 36 -19.06 21.88 -10.00
CA SER A 36 -17.78 21.17 -9.81
C SER A 36 -17.39 21.16 -8.34
N GLU A 37 -17.19 19.97 -7.77
CA GLU A 37 -16.63 19.80 -6.43
C GLU A 37 -15.09 19.84 -6.52
N TYR A 38 -14.44 20.42 -5.50
CA TYR A 38 -12.99 20.56 -5.46
C TYR A 38 -12.44 20.11 -4.11
N LEU A 39 -11.33 19.38 -4.13
CA LEU A 39 -10.51 19.13 -2.96
C LEU A 39 -9.36 20.14 -2.93
N THR A 40 -9.19 20.87 -1.83
CA THR A 40 -8.02 21.71 -1.62
C THR A 40 -6.95 20.94 -0.87
N LEU A 41 -5.77 20.81 -1.47
CA LEU A 41 -4.61 20.15 -0.88
C LEU A 41 -3.87 21.08 0.09
N PRO A 42 -2.97 20.55 0.96
CA PRO A 42 -2.23 21.36 1.93
C PRO A 42 -1.36 22.47 1.31
N ASP A 43 -0.93 22.29 0.06
CA ASP A 43 -0.17 23.27 -0.73
C ASP A 43 -1.07 24.30 -1.43
N THR A 44 -2.36 24.35 -1.09
CA THR A 44 -3.42 25.18 -1.67
C THR A 44 -3.82 24.83 -3.10
N THR A 45 -3.27 23.75 -3.67
CA THR A 45 -3.67 23.26 -4.98
C THR A 45 -5.11 22.74 -4.93
N GLN A 46 -5.96 23.20 -5.85
CA GLN A 46 -7.32 22.69 -6.00
C GLN A 46 -7.37 21.58 -7.03
N VAL A 47 -7.95 20.45 -6.64
CA VAL A 47 -8.17 19.29 -7.51
C VAL A 47 -9.66 19.15 -7.76
N THR A 48 -10.07 19.26 -9.03
CA THR A 48 -11.44 19.00 -9.45
C THR A 48 -11.79 17.54 -9.25
N ILE A 49 -12.91 17.28 -8.60
CA ILE A 49 -13.43 15.94 -8.37
C ILE A 49 -14.43 15.62 -9.47
N SER A 50 -14.18 14.50 -10.15
CA SER A 50 -14.95 14.06 -11.31
C SER A 50 -14.89 12.55 -11.44
N VAL A 51 -15.81 11.98 -12.20
CA VAL A 51 -15.82 10.54 -12.53
C VAL A 51 -14.48 10.10 -13.15
N SER A 52 -13.79 10.97 -13.89
CA SER A 52 -12.49 10.68 -14.51
C SER A 52 -11.29 10.77 -13.56
N SER A 53 -11.41 11.48 -12.44
CA SER A 53 -10.35 11.62 -11.43
C SER A 53 -10.55 10.70 -10.23
N THR A 54 -11.70 10.03 -10.13
CA THR A 54 -12.02 9.11 -9.04
C THR A 54 -12.06 7.65 -9.51
N GLY A 55 -11.75 6.71 -8.62
CA GLY A 55 -11.93 5.30 -8.91
C GLY A 55 -11.84 4.39 -7.70
N PHE A 56 -12.44 3.21 -7.82
CA PHE A 56 -12.36 2.18 -6.79
C PHE A 56 -11.10 1.35 -6.94
N VAL A 57 -10.35 1.21 -5.85
CA VAL A 57 -9.18 0.33 -5.78
C VAL A 57 -9.40 -0.77 -4.75
N PRO A 58 -8.86 -1.98 -4.98
CA PRO A 58 -8.86 -3.03 -3.98
C PRO A 58 -8.16 -2.61 -2.69
N PHE A 59 -8.79 -2.87 -1.56
CA PHE A 59 -8.22 -2.58 -0.25
C PHE A 59 -7.20 -3.65 0.20
N TYR A 60 -7.41 -4.91 -0.21
CA TYR A 60 -6.58 -6.06 0.19
C TYR A 60 -5.90 -6.74 -1.02
N GLY A 61 -5.06 -6.01 -1.72
CA GLY A 61 -4.26 -6.54 -2.84
C GLY A 61 -5.15 -6.98 -4.01
N GLN A 62 -5.16 -8.27 -4.34
CA GLN A 62 -5.97 -8.82 -5.44
C GLN A 62 -7.41 -9.18 -5.03
N ASN A 63 -7.84 -8.84 -3.81
CA ASN A 63 -9.21 -9.09 -3.39
C ASN A 63 -10.18 -8.14 -4.12
N GLU A 64 -11.06 -8.70 -4.95
CA GLU A 64 -12.07 -7.92 -5.66
C GLU A 64 -13.22 -7.45 -4.74
N LYS A 65 -13.29 -7.96 -3.51
CA LYS A 65 -14.21 -7.51 -2.45
C LYS A 65 -13.50 -6.52 -1.53
N ASN A 66 -14.25 -5.58 -0.96
CA ASN A 66 -13.72 -4.48 -0.14
C ASN A 66 -12.86 -3.53 -0.99
N LYS A 67 -13.53 -2.64 -1.70
CA LYS A 67 -12.90 -1.56 -2.45
C LYS A 67 -13.04 -0.24 -1.70
N ILE A 68 -12.11 0.65 -1.97
CA ILE A 68 -12.10 1.99 -1.41
C ILE A 68 -12.08 3.00 -2.55
N LEU A 69 -12.87 4.05 -2.41
CA LEU A 69 -12.96 5.10 -3.41
C LEU A 69 -11.82 6.10 -3.21
N VAL A 70 -11.09 6.34 -4.29
CA VAL A 70 -9.86 7.13 -4.32
C VAL A 70 -10.04 8.31 -5.27
N LEU A 71 -9.44 9.45 -4.92
CA LEU A 71 -9.20 10.56 -5.82
C LEU A 71 -7.73 10.51 -6.26
N PHE A 72 -7.51 10.54 -7.57
CA PHE A 72 -6.19 10.50 -8.19
C PHE A 72 -5.68 11.91 -8.51
N SER A 73 -4.35 12.04 -8.56
CA SER A 73 -3.69 13.27 -8.97
C SER A 73 -3.99 13.58 -10.44
N PRO A 74 -4.33 14.84 -10.78
CA PRO A 74 -4.47 15.26 -12.18
C PRO A 74 -3.19 15.07 -13.00
N SER A 75 -2.02 15.15 -12.36
CA SER A 75 -0.71 15.00 -13.00
C SER A 75 -0.26 13.55 -13.14
N ASP A 76 -0.82 12.65 -12.35
CA ASP A 76 -0.53 11.21 -12.39
C ASP A 76 -1.74 10.41 -11.91
N LEU A 77 -2.47 9.83 -12.86
CA LEU A 77 -3.68 9.04 -12.60
C LEU A 77 -3.39 7.72 -11.85
N LYS A 78 -2.12 7.38 -11.60
CA LYS A 78 -1.73 6.25 -10.73
C LYS A 78 -1.50 6.68 -9.29
N SER A 79 -1.40 7.98 -9.02
CA SER A 79 -1.10 8.54 -7.71
C SER A 79 -2.37 8.93 -6.98
N ALA A 80 -2.69 8.18 -5.93
CA ALA A 80 -3.79 8.47 -5.02
C ALA A 80 -3.45 9.64 -4.09
N ILE A 81 -4.32 10.64 -4.02
CA ILE A 81 -4.11 11.85 -3.19
C ILE A 81 -5.13 11.99 -2.05
N ALA A 82 -6.29 11.34 -2.16
CA ALA A 82 -7.32 11.35 -1.14
C ALA A 82 -8.21 10.10 -1.21
N LEU A 83 -8.88 9.79 -0.10
CA LEU A 83 -9.89 8.74 0.00
C LEU A 83 -11.24 9.34 0.39
N TYR A 84 -12.33 8.78 -0.15
CA TYR A 84 -13.67 9.13 0.28
C TYR A 84 -14.10 8.24 1.44
N LEU A 85 -14.27 8.82 2.64
CA LEU A 85 -14.59 8.10 3.88
C LEU A 85 -15.61 8.90 4.69
N LEU A 86 -16.72 8.25 5.10
CA LEU A 86 -17.79 8.88 5.89
C LEU A 86 -18.33 10.17 5.25
N ASP A 87 -18.74 10.05 4.00
CA ASP A 87 -19.35 11.11 3.21
C ASP A 87 -18.50 12.37 2.99
N ARG A 88 -17.18 12.20 2.96
CA ARG A 88 -16.24 13.30 2.72
C ARG A 88 -14.92 12.80 2.18
N TRP A 89 -14.23 13.69 1.46
CA TRP A 89 -12.86 13.48 1.02
C TRP A 89 -11.86 13.79 2.12
N TRP A 90 -10.91 12.88 2.31
CA TRP A 90 -9.79 13.02 3.23
C TRP A 90 -8.48 12.92 2.47
N THR A 91 -7.62 13.93 2.66
CA THR A 91 -6.27 13.89 2.10
C THR A 91 -5.48 12.74 2.70
N VAL A 92 -4.51 12.22 1.96
CA VAL A 92 -3.57 11.19 2.45
C VAL A 92 -2.91 11.61 3.77
N GLU A 93 -2.54 12.88 3.92
CA GLU A 93 -1.90 13.38 5.14
C GLU A 93 -2.86 13.48 6.32
N ASP A 94 -4.14 13.79 6.10
CA ASP A 94 -5.12 13.84 7.19
C ASP A 94 -5.56 12.46 7.66
N ILE A 95 -5.54 11.46 6.78
CA ILE A 95 -5.84 10.07 7.15
C ILE A 95 -4.83 9.54 8.17
N LEU A 96 -3.58 10.01 8.12
CA LEU A 96 -2.50 9.57 9.01
C LEU A 96 -2.55 10.24 10.38
N LYS A 97 -3.44 11.19 10.61
CA LYS A 97 -3.53 11.92 11.87
C LYS A 97 -4.59 11.33 12.78
N THR A 98 -4.48 11.66 14.06
CA THR A 98 -5.48 11.38 15.09
C THR A 98 -5.71 12.62 15.95
N ALA A 99 -6.90 12.74 16.53
CA ALA A 99 -7.19 13.75 17.54
C ALA A 99 -6.73 13.33 18.94
N ASP A 100 -6.40 12.06 19.15
CA ASP A 100 -6.04 11.52 20.45
C ASP A 100 -4.55 11.77 20.76
N PRO A 101 -4.21 12.70 21.67
CA PRO A 101 -2.82 12.97 22.02
C PRO A 101 -2.17 11.81 22.79
N ALA A 102 -2.96 10.85 23.31
CA ALA A 102 -2.44 9.68 24.00
C ALA A 102 -2.03 8.56 23.02
N ARG A 103 -2.46 8.61 21.76
CA ARG A 103 -2.12 7.64 20.72
C ARG A 103 -0.68 7.86 20.25
N ARG A 104 0.24 7.12 20.86
CA ARG A 104 1.69 7.20 20.63
C ARG A 104 2.34 5.83 20.73
N GLY A 105 3.52 5.69 20.11
CA GLY A 105 4.27 4.44 20.12
C GLY A 105 3.70 3.42 19.13
N VAL A 106 4.06 2.16 19.35
CA VAL A 106 3.72 1.06 18.45
C VAL A 106 2.41 0.42 18.92
N LEU A 107 1.36 0.52 18.11
CA LEU A 107 0.01 0.09 18.47
C LEU A 107 -0.57 -0.91 17.46
N PRO A 108 -1.38 -1.89 17.90
CA PRO A 108 -1.99 -2.88 17.01
C PRO A 108 -2.98 -2.26 16.02
N VAL A 109 -3.24 -2.99 14.94
CA VAL A 109 -4.21 -2.62 13.89
C VAL A 109 -5.47 -3.48 14.05
N ASP A 110 -6.44 -2.95 14.77
CA ASP A 110 -7.65 -3.70 15.17
C ASP A 110 -8.92 -3.16 14.50
N THR A 111 -8.93 -1.87 14.15
CA THR A 111 -10.09 -1.20 13.56
C THR A 111 -9.98 -1.02 12.03
N VAL A 112 -11.11 -0.74 11.37
CA VAL A 112 -11.10 -0.38 9.94
C VAL A 112 -10.34 0.91 9.69
N GLY A 113 -10.45 1.90 10.60
CA GLY A 113 -9.66 3.12 10.54
C GLY A 113 -8.15 2.85 10.52
N GLU A 114 -7.66 2.00 11.42
CA GLU A 114 -6.23 1.63 11.46
C GLU A 114 -5.82 0.82 10.23
N ARG A 115 -6.69 -0.05 9.71
CA ARG A 115 -6.42 -0.76 8.45
C ARG A 115 -6.27 0.22 7.29
N ILE A 116 -7.05 1.31 7.27
CA ILE A 116 -6.93 2.36 6.24
C ILE A 116 -5.61 3.12 6.41
N VAL A 117 -5.21 3.45 7.64
CA VAL A 117 -3.88 4.06 7.90
C VAL A 117 -2.76 3.15 7.40
N LEU A 118 -2.83 1.85 7.69
CA LEU A 118 -1.88 0.85 7.19
C LEU A 118 -1.87 0.78 5.66
N TYR A 119 -3.04 0.89 5.01
CA TYR A 119 -3.15 0.97 3.56
C TYR A 119 -2.45 2.20 3.00
N ILE A 120 -2.69 3.38 3.58
CA ILE A 120 -2.03 4.62 3.16
C ILE A 120 -0.51 4.48 3.26
N LEU A 121 0.00 4.03 4.41
CA LEU A 121 1.44 3.90 4.64
C LEU A 121 2.11 2.93 3.65
N ASN A 122 1.50 1.75 3.41
CA ASN A 122 2.08 0.74 2.53
C ASN A 122 1.86 1.06 1.04
N ARG A 123 0.61 1.32 0.63
CA ARG A 123 0.22 1.36 -0.78
C ARG A 123 0.45 2.70 -1.44
N ILE A 124 0.30 3.79 -0.69
CA ILE A 124 0.33 5.14 -1.27
C ILE A 124 1.65 5.82 -0.94
N ILE A 125 2.07 5.83 0.33
CA ILE A 125 3.31 6.50 0.72
C ILE A 125 4.53 5.64 0.38
N TYR A 126 4.64 4.45 0.96
CA TYR A 126 5.78 3.57 0.68
C TYR A 126 5.86 3.30 -0.83
N ARG A 127 4.88 2.61 -1.41
CA ARG A 127 4.99 2.18 -2.81
C ARG A 127 4.95 3.33 -3.83
N GLY A 128 4.19 4.38 -3.56
CA GLY A 128 3.96 5.47 -4.53
C GLY A 128 4.97 6.61 -4.44
N LYS A 129 5.56 6.86 -3.26
CA LYS A 129 6.38 8.06 -3.01
C LYS A 129 7.78 7.75 -2.48
N GLU A 130 7.93 6.71 -1.66
CA GLU A 130 9.15 6.52 -0.86
C GLU A 130 9.96 5.27 -1.19
N MET A 131 9.41 4.35 -1.99
CA MET A 131 10.07 3.13 -2.41
C MET A 131 11.30 3.44 -3.26
N ILE A 132 12.37 2.66 -3.06
CA ILE A 132 13.60 2.74 -3.84
C ILE A 132 13.45 1.80 -5.06
N ALA A 133 14.02 2.14 -6.22
CA ALA A 133 13.76 1.41 -7.46
C ALA A 133 14.26 -0.05 -7.43
N GLU A 134 15.31 -0.32 -6.66
CA GLU A 134 15.98 -1.62 -6.58
C GLU A 134 15.43 -2.52 -5.45
N GLU A 135 14.48 -2.04 -4.64
CA GLU A 135 13.93 -2.84 -3.54
C GLU A 135 12.69 -3.63 -3.94
N LEU A 136 12.53 -4.83 -3.38
CA LEU A 136 11.34 -5.64 -3.59
C LEU A 136 10.13 -4.98 -2.88
N PRO A 137 9.02 -4.70 -3.60
CA PRO A 137 7.88 -4.04 -3.00
C PRO A 137 7.21 -4.93 -1.95
N PHE A 138 6.85 -4.33 -0.82
CA PHE A 138 5.95 -4.98 0.13
C PHE A 138 4.62 -5.31 -0.54
N LEU A 139 4.12 -6.51 -0.24
CA LEU A 139 2.78 -6.91 -0.65
C LEU A 139 1.75 -6.07 0.12
N CYS A 140 0.56 -5.95 -0.47
CA CYS A 140 -0.56 -5.38 0.27
C CYS A 140 -0.90 -6.29 1.45
N HIS A 141 -1.24 -5.68 2.58
CA HIS A 141 -1.71 -6.42 3.74
C HIS A 141 -3.06 -7.09 3.42
N GLY A 142 -3.27 -8.26 4.03
CA GLY A 142 -4.55 -8.94 4.09
C GLY A 142 -5.44 -8.39 5.19
N GLU A 143 -6.71 -8.78 5.17
CA GLU A 143 -7.73 -8.35 6.11
C GLU A 143 -7.37 -8.66 7.58
N ASN A 144 -6.84 -9.85 7.81
CA ASN A 144 -6.50 -10.37 9.14
C ASN A 144 -4.98 -10.43 9.37
N ASP A 145 -4.19 -9.73 8.54
CA ASP A 145 -2.75 -9.73 8.72
C ASP A 145 -2.39 -9.07 10.05
N HIS A 146 -1.51 -9.71 10.83
CA HIS A 146 -1.01 -9.12 12.06
C HIS A 146 -0.10 -7.93 11.71
N ALA A 147 -0.44 -6.74 12.20
CA ALA A 147 0.30 -5.52 11.90
C ALA A 147 0.16 -4.54 13.05
N LYS A 148 1.16 -3.65 13.18
CA LYS A 148 1.15 -2.53 14.11
C LYS A 148 1.56 -1.24 13.40
N ILE A 149 1.04 -0.12 13.85
CA ILE A 149 1.35 1.23 13.36
C ILE A 149 2.18 1.94 14.43
N LEU A 150 3.23 2.63 14.00
CA LEU A 150 4.00 3.54 14.82
C LEU A 150 3.38 4.94 14.75
N TRP A 151 3.00 5.47 15.91
CA TRP A 151 2.45 6.81 16.09
C TRP A 151 3.46 7.72 16.80
N GLU A 152 3.73 8.90 16.23
CA GLU A 152 4.58 9.96 16.76
C GLU A 152 3.80 11.28 16.67
N ASP A 153 3.63 11.97 17.81
CA ASP A 153 2.95 13.27 17.89
C ASP A 153 1.57 13.36 17.22
N GLY A 154 0.77 12.29 17.36
CA GLY A 154 -0.58 12.21 16.77
C GLY A 154 -0.60 11.89 15.27
N GLU A 155 0.52 11.50 14.70
CA GLU A 155 0.66 11.10 13.30
C GLU A 155 1.20 9.67 13.17
N ALA A 156 0.66 8.92 12.22
CA ALA A 156 1.14 7.61 11.85
C ALA A 156 2.36 7.75 10.92
N VAL A 157 3.52 7.28 11.40
CA VAL A 157 4.82 7.53 10.76
C VAL A 157 5.51 6.27 10.26
N GLY A 158 4.97 5.10 10.58
CA GLY A 158 5.51 3.82 10.15
C GLY A 158 4.59 2.66 10.51
N PHE A 159 4.96 1.48 10.05
CA PHE A 159 4.27 0.24 10.40
C PHE A 159 5.24 -0.94 10.32
N TYR A 160 4.84 -2.06 10.92
CA TYR A 160 5.37 -3.36 10.56
C TYR A 160 4.25 -4.39 10.51
N SER A 161 4.42 -5.43 9.68
CA SER A 161 3.53 -6.59 9.61
C SER A 161 4.26 -7.86 10.02
N VAL A 162 3.50 -8.84 10.48
CA VAL A 162 4.01 -10.13 10.93
C VAL A 162 3.20 -11.25 10.28
N LYS A 163 3.88 -12.33 9.95
CA LYS A 163 3.29 -13.64 9.68
C LYS A 163 3.50 -14.51 10.91
N PRO A 164 2.45 -14.75 11.72
CA PRO A 164 2.57 -15.55 12.94
C PRO A 164 2.94 -17.00 12.63
N THR A 165 3.53 -17.68 13.60
CA THR A 165 3.71 -19.14 13.58
C THR A 165 2.40 -19.85 13.24
N GLY A 166 2.44 -20.84 12.35
CA GLY A 166 1.26 -21.60 11.93
C GLY A 166 0.38 -20.90 10.89
N SER A 167 0.62 -19.62 10.58
CA SER A 167 -0.11 -18.94 9.50
C SER A 167 0.31 -19.45 8.12
N MET A 168 -0.64 -19.45 7.17
CA MET A 168 -0.41 -19.96 5.81
C MET A 168 0.56 -19.07 5.02
N TYR A 169 1.54 -19.67 4.34
CA TYR A 169 2.52 -18.93 3.55
C TYR A 169 1.93 -18.25 2.32
N LYS A 170 1.02 -18.94 1.62
CA LYS A 170 0.27 -18.44 0.46
C LYS A 170 -1.16 -18.96 0.52
N ARG A 171 -2.09 -18.26 -0.14
CA ARG A 171 -3.54 -18.51 -0.06
C ARG A 171 -4.02 -19.89 -0.52
N PHE A 172 -3.12 -20.73 -1.05
CA PHE A 172 -3.39 -22.11 -1.48
C PHE A 172 -2.21 -23.06 -1.17
N SER A 173 -1.32 -22.66 -0.26
CA SER A 173 -0.21 -23.52 0.17
C SER A 173 -0.63 -24.34 1.39
N THR A 174 -0.16 -25.57 1.48
CA THR A 174 -0.24 -26.39 2.72
C THR A 174 0.87 -26.04 3.72
N GLN A 175 1.81 -25.18 3.31
CA GLN A 175 2.94 -24.78 4.14
C GLN A 175 2.58 -23.61 5.05
N THR A 176 2.98 -23.72 6.31
CA THR A 176 2.79 -22.71 7.35
C THR A 176 4.12 -22.21 7.89
N TYR A 177 4.15 -20.96 8.34
CA TYR A 177 5.33 -20.38 8.97
C TYR A 177 5.71 -21.16 10.24
N GLN A 178 7.00 -21.47 10.40
CA GLN A 178 7.50 -22.25 11.53
C GLN A 178 7.94 -21.39 12.74
N LEU A 179 7.94 -20.08 12.56
CA LEU A 179 8.24 -19.06 13.57
C LEU A 179 7.53 -17.75 13.21
N PRO A 180 7.41 -16.77 14.14
CA PRO A 180 6.91 -15.45 13.80
C PRO A 180 7.89 -14.74 12.89
N VAL A 181 7.42 -14.19 11.77
CA VAL A 181 8.27 -13.46 10.81
C VAL A 181 7.77 -12.05 10.63
N MET A 182 8.58 -11.04 10.95
CA MET A 182 8.35 -9.66 10.53
C MET A 182 8.46 -9.59 9.00
N ASP A 183 7.32 -9.46 8.33
CA ASP A 183 7.17 -9.60 6.88
C ASP A 183 7.38 -8.27 6.14
N SER A 184 7.04 -7.15 6.77
CA SER A 184 7.37 -5.83 6.26
C SER A 184 7.60 -4.87 7.41
N ILE A 185 8.49 -3.91 7.21
CA ILE A 185 8.75 -2.82 8.15
C ILE A 185 9.03 -1.55 7.36
N PHE A 186 8.37 -0.47 7.73
CA PHE A 186 8.47 0.81 7.04
C PHE A 186 8.44 1.96 8.04
N VAL A 187 9.29 2.95 7.79
CA VAL A 187 9.26 4.26 8.43
C VAL A 187 9.32 5.31 7.33
N ARG A 188 8.44 6.31 7.40
CA ARG A 188 8.46 7.47 6.50
C ARG A 188 9.83 8.13 6.50
N LYS A 189 10.34 8.53 5.33
CA LYS A 189 11.69 9.10 5.15
C LYS A 189 11.96 10.26 6.09
N CYS A 190 10.99 11.16 6.30
CA CYS A 190 11.10 12.30 7.23
C CYS A 190 11.19 11.92 8.72
N HIS A 191 10.90 10.66 9.09
CA HIS A 191 11.01 10.15 10.47
C HIS A 191 12.16 9.15 10.65
N ARG A 192 12.95 8.86 9.61
CA ARG A 192 14.11 7.97 9.71
C ARG A 192 15.25 8.62 10.50
N GLY A 193 16.15 7.78 11.04
CA GLY A 193 17.31 8.24 11.83
C GLY A 193 17.01 8.58 13.29
N LYS A 194 15.74 8.57 13.71
CA LYS A 194 15.30 8.88 15.08
C LYS A 194 15.16 7.66 16.01
N GLY A 195 15.59 6.48 15.59
CA GLY A 195 15.47 5.24 16.37
C GLY A 195 14.15 4.48 16.19
N SER A 196 13.24 4.94 15.34
CA SER A 196 11.92 4.32 15.08
C SER A 196 11.99 2.85 14.66
N GLY A 197 12.95 2.48 13.82
CA GLY A 197 13.15 1.07 13.42
C GLY A 197 13.57 0.18 14.59
N LEU A 198 14.43 0.69 15.47
CA LEU A 198 14.86 -0.03 16.68
C LEU A 198 13.71 -0.18 17.67
N LEU A 199 12.88 0.86 17.83
CA LEU A 199 11.67 0.80 18.66
C LEU A 199 10.71 -0.29 18.17
N MET A 200 10.44 -0.35 16.86
CA MET A 200 9.57 -1.39 16.28
C MET A 200 10.19 -2.79 16.39
N LEU A 201 11.51 -2.94 16.23
CA LEU A 201 12.17 -4.23 16.43
C LEU A 201 12.05 -4.71 17.88
N LYS A 202 12.27 -3.81 18.87
CA LYS A 202 12.07 -4.13 20.29
C LYS A 202 10.64 -4.55 20.59
N ASP A 203 9.67 -3.80 20.09
CA ASP A 203 8.25 -4.13 20.27
C ASP A 203 7.90 -5.49 19.64
N PHE A 204 8.42 -5.79 18.45
CA PHE A 204 8.27 -7.10 17.83
C PHE A 204 8.84 -8.21 18.70
N VAL A 205 10.09 -8.07 19.18
CA VAL A 205 10.70 -9.09 20.04
C VAL A 205 9.90 -9.31 21.32
N LEU A 206 9.42 -8.24 21.96
CA LEU A 206 8.61 -8.33 23.18
C LEU A 206 7.20 -8.90 22.93
N SER A 207 6.72 -8.91 21.69
CA SER A 207 5.38 -9.40 21.33
C SER A 207 5.31 -10.93 21.22
N PHE A 208 6.44 -11.63 21.21
CA PHE A 208 6.51 -13.07 20.96
C PHE A 208 7.39 -13.77 22.01
N SER A 209 6.96 -14.96 22.46
CA SER A 209 7.67 -15.74 23.48
C SER A 209 8.59 -16.82 22.89
N GLU A 210 8.59 -16.96 21.57
CA GLU A 210 9.34 -17.95 20.84
C GLU A 210 10.85 -17.71 20.94
N VAL A 211 11.61 -18.81 21.00
CA VAL A 211 13.08 -18.80 21.08
C VAL A 211 13.77 -18.39 19.77
N SER A 212 13.01 -18.21 18.69
CA SER A 212 13.52 -17.77 17.40
C SER A 212 12.48 -16.89 16.73
N LEU A 213 12.92 -15.71 16.27
CA LEU A 213 12.10 -14.74 15.58
C LEU A 213 12.70 -14.41 14.22
N GLY A 214 11.84 -14.33 13.22
CA GLY A 214 12.21 -14.12 11.84
C GLY A 214 12.07 -12.66 11.41
N LEU A 215 12.99 -12.20 10.58
CA LEU A 215 12.83 -11.04 9.73
C LEU A 215 12.94 -11.50 8.28
N LYS A 216 11.99 -11.10 7.44
CA LYS A 216 11.90 -11.61 6.08
C LYS A 216 13.09 -11.20 5.21
N TYR A 217 13.63 -12.17 4.47
CA TYR A 217 14.61 -11.97 3.42
C TYR A 217 13.98 -11.31 2.16
N PRO A 218 14.70 -10.43 1.45
CA PRO A 218 16.03 -9.89 1.79
C PRO A 218 15.95 -8.75 2.81
N LEU A 219 16.84 -8.77 3.81
CA LEU A 219 17.02 -7.64 4.72
C LEU A 219 17.78 -6.50 4.05
N SER A 220 17.27 -5.28 4.20
CA SER A 220 18.00 -4.09 3.78
C SER A 220 19.21 -3.83 4.68
N ASN A 221 20.24 -3.17 4.13
CA ASN A 221 21.39 -2.68 4.91
C ASN A 221 20.97 -1.83 6.12
N SER A 222 19.91 -1.04 5.97
CA SER A 222 19.36 -0.25 7.07
C SER A 222 18.81 -1.13 8.19
N MET A 223 18.15 -2.25 7.84
CA MET A 223 17.62 -3.18 8.84
C MET A 223 18.73 -3.96 9.54
N TYR A 224 19.81 -4.35 8.85
CA TYR A 224 20.99 -4.92 9.52
C TYR A 224 21.58 -3.97 10.57
N ARG A 225 21.67 -2.67 10.29
CA ARG A 225 22.12 -1.67 11.28
C ARG A 225 21.18 -1.56 12.47
N VAL A 226 19.87 -1.75 12.26
CA VAL A 226 18.89 -1.78 13.36
C VAL A 226 19.10 -3.02 14.22
N CYS A 227 19.27 -4.20 13.60
CA CYS A 227 19.56 -5.44 14.30
C CYS A 227 20.89 -5.39 15.06
N GLU A 228 21.94 -4.81 14.45
CA GLU A 228 23.24 -4.60 15.09
C GLU A 228 23.09 -3.77 16.37
N LYS A 229 22.41 -2.61 16.30
CA LYS A 229 22.14 -1.78 17.47
C LYS A 229 21.35 -2.54 18.55
N TYR A 230 20.35 -3.31 18.14
CA TYR A 230 19.57 -4.13 19.07
C TYR A 230 20.45 -5.17 19.79
N LEU A 231 21.31 -5.88 19.06
CA LEU A 231 22.21 -6.89 19.62
C LEU A 231 23.32 -6.29 20.49
N CYS A 232 23.72 -5.04 20.25
CA CYS A 232 24.60 -4.31 21.17
C CYS A 232 23.92 -4.04 22.52
N GLU A 233 22.61 -3.77 22.52
CA GLU A 233 21.85 -3.53 23.76
C GLU A 233 21.45 -4.83 24.46
N TYR A 234 21.27 -5.92 23.71
CA TYR A 234 20.88 -7.24 24.22
C TYR A 234 21.76 -8.36 23.64
N PRO A 235 23.03 -8.48 24.08
CA PRO A 235 23.96 -9.50 23.57
C PRO A 235 23.47 -10.95 23.77
N GLU A 236 22.64 -11.19 24.79
CA GLU A 236 22.01 -12.48 25.07
C GLU A 236 21.03 -12.94 23.98
N HIS A 237 20.60 -12.02 23.12
CA HIS A 237 19.71 -12.32 21.99
C HIS A 237 20.45 -12.68 20.69
N ALA A 238 21.75 -13.02 20.76
CA ALA A 238 22.54 -13.42 19.60
C ALA A 238 21.91 -14.56 18.78
N ASP A 239 21.24 -15.52 19.44
CA ASP A 239 20.58 -16.66 18.80
C ASP A 239 19.06 -16.45 18.55
N LEU A 240 18.53 -15.27 18.85
CA LEU A 240 17.10 -14.98 18.76
C LEU A 240 16.65 -14.57 17.36
N LEU A 241 17.43 -13.73 16.67
CA LEU A 241 17.01 -13.08 15.43
C LEU A 241 17.56 -13.79 14.19
N TRP A 242 16.66 -14.13 13.28
CA TRP A 242 16.97 -14.89 12.07
C TRP A 242 16.45 -14.16 10.83
N GLU A 243 17.25 -14.10 9.79
CA GLU A 243 16.79 -13.74 8.46
C GLU A 243 16.13 -14.95 7.83
N VAL A 244 14.89 -14.80 7.38
CA VAL A 244 14.02 -15.92 7.01
C VAL A 244 13.61 -15.85 5.55
N GLU A 245 13.88 -16.94 4.84
CA GLU A 245 13.34 -17.24 3.53
C GLU A 245 12.10 -18.15 3.65
N SER A 246 11.15 -18.02 2.73
CA SER A 246 9.96 -18.88 2.65
C SER A 246 9.22 -18.98 4.00
N ILE A 247 9.02 -20.20 4.53
CA ILE A 247 8.32 -20.47 5.80
C ILE A 247 9.23 -20.46 7.04
N GLY A 248 10.53 -20.24 6.86
CA GLY A 248 11.50 -20.19 7.94
C GLY A 248 11.79 -21.52 8.62
N GLY A 249 11.79 -22.62 7.85
CA GLY A 249 12.29 -23.89 8.35
C GLY A 249 13.78 -23.85 8.70
N PRO A 250 14.33 -24.91 9.34
CA PRO A 250 15.71 -24.92 9.85
C PRO A 250 16.79 -24.56 8.80
N TYR A 251 16.57 -24.92 7.54
CA TYR A 251 17.49 -24.64 6.42
C TYR A 251 17.11 -23.41 5.59
N GLN A 252 16.08 -22.67 6.01
CA GLN A 252 15.56 -21.49 5.33
C GLN A 252 15.75 -20.24 6.18
N ARG A 253 16.69 -20.28 7.13
CA ARG A 253 16.95 -19.17 8.04
C ARG A 253 18.42 -19.05 8.34
N THR A 254 18.90 -17.82 8.38
CA THR A 254 20.29 -17.47 8.70
C THR A 254 20.33 -16.61 9.94
N ASN A 255 21.20 -16.94 10.90
CA ASN A 255 21.34 -16.15 12.12
C ASN A 255 21.87 -14.73 11.79
N ILE A 256 21.17 -13.70 12.27
CA ILE A 256 21.49 -12.31 11.93
C ILE A 256 22.78 -11.84 12.60
N ALA A 257 23.06 -12.25 13.85
CA ALA A 257 24.28 -11.88 14.54
C ALA A 257 25.51 -12.40 13.78
N SER A 258 25.50 -13.68 13.39
CA SER A 258 26.55 -14.29 12.57
C SER A 258 26.72 -13.59 11.23
N LYS A 259 25.60 -13.23 10.56
CA LYS A 259 25.67 -12.53 9.26
C LYS A 259 26.27 -11.13 9.39
N ILE A 260 25.91 -10.38 10.44
CA ILE A 260 26.51 -9.06 10.74
C ILE A 260 28.02 -9.18 10.98
N GLN A 261 28.48 -10.18 11.74
CA GLN A 261 29.91 -10.41 11.98
C GLN A 261 30.66 -10.67 10.66
N VAL A 262 30.13 -11.51 9.80
CA VAL A 262 30.73 -11.80 8.47
C VAL A 262 30.77 -10.53 7.61
N MET A 263 29.69 -9.74 7.59
CA MET A 263 29.65 -8.46 6.88
C MET A 263 30.72 -7.49 7.41
N GLY A 264 30.89 -7.37 8.73
CA GLY A 264 31.91 -6.54 9.37
C GLY A 264 33.33 -6.99 9.00
N LEU A 265 33.62 -8.29 9.05
CA LEU A 265 34.91 -8.86 8.62
C LEU A 265 35.18 -8.55 7.14
N SER A 266 34.18 -8.68 6.27
CA SER A 266 34.32 -8.38 4.85
C SER A 266 34.57 -6.89 4.56
N ALA A 267 33.98 -5.99 5.35
CA ALA A 267 34.21 -4.55 5.25
C ALA A 267 35.62 -4.17 5.72
N VAL A 268 36.10 -4.78 6.82
CA VAL A 268 37.47 -4.62 7.30
C VAL A 268 38.46 -5.17 6.28
N SER A 269 38.23 -6.37 5.74
CA SER A 269 39.06 -6.95 4.67
C SER A 269 39.08 -6.07 3.42
N LYS A 270 37.95 -5.48 3.00
CA LYS A 270 37.90 -4.51 1.88
C LYS A 270 38.64 -3.21 2.18
N SER A 271 38.61 -2.74 3.43
CA SER A 271 39.37 -1.57 3.85
C SER A 271 40.88 -1.83 3.91
N LEU A 272 41.27 -3.07 4.22
CA LEU A 272 42.66 -3.54 4.22
C LEU A 272 43.15 -3.96 2.82
N SER A 273 42.23 -4.35 1.92
CA SER A 273 42.50 -4.72 0.54
C SER A 273 42.35 -3.55 -0.44
N PHE A 274 42.32 -2.30 0.06
CA PHE A 274 42.56 -1.11 -0.77
C PHE A 274 44.04 -0.94 -1.16
N SER A 275 44.74 -2.06 -1.23
CA SER A 275 45.92 -2.33 -2.05
C SER A 275 45.61 -3.58 -2.88
N GLU A 276 45.28 -3.35 -4.15
CA GLU A 276 45.21 -4.28 -5.30
C GLU A 276 43.95 -5.17 -5.49
N GLU A 277 43.19 -4.73 -6.51
CA GLU A 277 42.34 -5.43 -7.51
C GLU A 277 41.76 -6.83 -7.23
N SER A 278 40.42 -6.91 -7.24
CA SER A 278 39.65 -7.95 -7.96
C SER A 278 38.14 -7.68 -7.89
N GLN A 279 37.59 -7.03 -8.91
CA GLN A 279 36.19 -6.62 -9.02
C GLN A 279 35.65 -7.04 -10.40
N VAL A 280 35.30 -8.33 -10.61
CA VAL A 280 34.63 -8.73 -11.87
C VAL A 280 33.61 -9.88 -11.70
N ILE A 281 33.70 -10.73 -10.68
CA ILE A 281 32.94 -12.00 -10.66
C ILE A 281 31.62 -11.93 -9.86
N ALA A 282 31.41 -10.91 -9.02
CA ALA A 282 30.21 -10.79 -8.18
C ALA A 282 28.99 -10.21 -8.91
N ASP A 283 29.18 -9.25 -9.82
CA ASP A 283 28.08 -8.50 -10.45
C ASP A 283 27.21 -9.37 -11.38
N VAL A 284 27.82 -10.33 -12.09
CA VAL A 284 27.11 -11.14 -13.09
C VAL A 284 26.04 -12.07 -12.48
N ARG A 285 26.15 -12.41 -11.19
CA ARG A 285 25.26 -13.39 -10.54
C ARG A 285 24.05 -12.73 -9.85
N GLU A 286 24.14 -11.46 -9.44
CA GLU A 286 23.01 -10.70 -8.92
C GLU A 286 22.09 -10.21 -10.05
N ASP A 287 22.64 -9.79 -11.19
CA ASP A 287 21.85 -9.31 -12.33
C ASP A 287 20.89 -10.39 -12.89
N LEU A 288 21.36 -11.64 -13.00
CA LEU A 288 20.58 -12.73 -13.60
C LEU A 288 19.39 -13.19 -12.73
N ILE A 289 19.52 -13.08 -11.40
CA ILE A 289 18.44 -13.41 -10.45
C ILE A 289 17.42 -12.26 -10.41
N THR A 290 17.89 -11.03 -10.53
CA THR A 290 17.04 -9.84 -10.50
C THR A 290 16.16 -9.77 -11.75
N GLU A 291 16.70 -10.07 -12.94
CA GLU A 291 15.94 -10.11 -14.21
C GLU A 291 14.82 -11.17 -14.20
N GLN A 292 15.08 -12.39 -13.72
CA GLN A 292 14.07 -13.46 -13.69
C GLN A 292 12.92 -13.18 -12.71
N ILE A 293 13.18 -12.47 -11.61
CA ILE A 293 12.13 -12.03 -10.67
C ILE A 293 11.39 -10.80 -11.23
N LYS A 294 12.07 -9.92 -11.97
CA LYS A 294 11.46 -8.75 -12.62
C LYS A 294 10.47 -9.17 -13.70
N GLU A 295 10.81 -10.14 -14.57
CA GLU A 295 9.88 -10.65 -15.61
C GLU A 295 8.62 -11.30 -15.02
N ALA A 296 8.72 -12.04 -13.92
CA ALA A 296 7.56 -12.65 -13.25
C ALA A 296 6.65 -11.62 -12.55
N THR A 297 7.22 -10.48 -12.12
CA THR A 297 6.51 -9.42 -11.39
C THR A 297 5.97 -8.35 -12.34
N GLU A 298 6.66 -8.03 -13.43
CA GLU A 298 6.22 -7.12 -14.49
C GLU A 298 5.12 -7.76 -15.35
N GLY A 299 5.20 -9.06 -15.64
CA GLY A 299 4.16 -9.80 -16.35
C GLY A 299 2.82 -9.85 -15.61
N SER A 300 2.79 -9.61 -14.29
CA SER A 300 1.57 -9.53 -13.50
C SER A 300 1.09 -8.10 -13.21
N VAL A 301 1.98 -7.09 -13.32
CA VAL A 301 1.63 -5.67 -13.16
C VAL A 301 1.09 -5.07 -14.46
N GLU A 302 1.61 -5.46 -15.62
CA GLU A 302 1.08 -4.99 -16.91
C GLU A 302 -0.35 -5.52 -17.15
N ILE A 303 -0.64 -6.72 -16.66
CA ILE A 303 -1.99 -7.31 -16.65
C ILE A 303 -2.90 -6.47 -15.73
N VAL A 304 -2.52 -6.18 -14.48
CA VAL A 304 -3.38 -5.40 -13.57
C VAL A 304 -3.68 -3.99 -14.09
N VAL A 305 -2.70 -3.31 -14.70
CA VAL A 305 -2.90 -1.96 -15.26
C VAL A 305 -3.75 -2.00 -16.54
N ARG A 306 -3.56 -3.01 -17.41
CA ARG A 306 -4.44 -3.22 -18.58
C ARG A 306 -5.87 -3.57 -18.17
N TYR A 307 -6.06 -4.39 -17.13
CA TYR A 307 -7.39 -4.73 -16.64
C TYR A 307 -8.09 -3.54 -15.98
N SER A 308 -7.40 -2.65 -15.25
CA SER A 308 -8.02 -1.40 -14.77
C SER A 308 -8.44 -0.47 -15.91
N HIS A 309 -7.66 -0.39 -17.00
CA HIS A 309 -8.07 0.36 -18.18
C HIS A 309 -9.24 -0.29 -18.94
N LEU A 310 -9.25 -1.62 -19.08
CA LEU A 310 -10.35 -2.37 -19.68
C LEU A 310 -11.62 -2.32 -18.83
N ILE A 311 -11.51 -2.30 -17.50
CA ILE A 311 -12.63 -2.11 -16.58
C ILE A 311 -13.17 -0.68 -16.71
N SER A 312 -12.29 0.34 -16.77
CA SER A 312 -12.72 1.72 -16.99
C SER A 312 -13.39 1.89 -18.36
N VAL A 313 -12.88 1.24 -19.42
CA VAL A 313 -13.45 1.26 -20.78
C VAL A 313 -14.76 0.47 -20.84
N THR A 314 -14.87 -0.68 -20.19
CA THR A 314 -16.14 -1.43 -20.13
C THR A 314 -17.18 -0.71 -19.27
N TYR A 315 -16.79 -0.02 -18.20
CA TYR A 315 -17.68 0.88 -17.46
C TYR A 315 -18.13 2.06 -18.33
N PHE A 316 -17.21 2.66 -19.11
CA PHE A 316 -17.53 3.71 -20.07
C PHE A 316 -18.47 3.21 -21.18
N ILE A 317 -18.26 2.01 -21.72
CA ILE A 317 -19.14 1.40 -22.72
C ILE A 317 -20.51 1.07 -22.10
N LYS A 318 -20.57 0.57 -20.86
CA LYS A 318 -21.83 0.27 -20.17
C LYS A 318 -22.64 1.54 -19.95
N ILE A 319 -21.99 2.61 -19.46
CA ILE A 319 -22.58 3.94 -19.29
C ILE A 319 -23.03 4.50 -20.65
N THR A 320 -22.20 4.37 -21.69
CA THR A 320 -22.55 4.85 -23.04
C THR A 320 -23.76 4.09 -23.60
N VAL A 321 -23.83 2.77 -23.44
CA VAL A 321 -24.96 1.93 -23.86
C VAL A 321 -26.22 2.23 -23.05
N GLU A 322 -26.09 2.49 -21.76
CA GLU A 322 -27.22 2.82 -20.88
C GLU A 322 -27.77 4.23 -21.15
N ILE A 323 -26.88 5.20 -21.45
CA ILE A 323 -27.24 6.52 -21.94
C ILE A 323 -27.90 6.42 -23.33
N PHE A 324 -27.35 5.60 -24.24
CA PHE A 324 -27.91 5.38 -25.57
C PHE A 324 -29.29 4.70 -25.51
N ASN A 325 -29.47 3.72 -24.63
CA ASN A 325 -30.76 3.07 -24.39
C ASN A 325 -31.78 4.03 -23.75
N LYS A 326 -31.36 4.90 -22.82
CA LYS A 326 -32.24 5.95 -22.26
C LYS A 326 -32.62 7.01 -23.31
N LEU A 327 -31.71 7.39 -24.20
CA LEU A 327 -31.98 8.28 -25.34
C LEU A 327 -32.93 7.63 -26.37
N LEU A 328 -32.80 6.32 -26.63
CA LEU A 328 -33.73 5.54 -27.45
C LEU A 328 -35.13 5.44 -26.82
N CYS A 329 -35.22 5.30 -25.49
CA CYS A 329 -36.49 5.32 -24.76
C CYS A 329 -37.17 6.71 -24.75
N PHE A 330 -36.39 7.80 -24.75
CA PHE A 330 -36.91 9.16 -24.90
C PHE A 330 -37.30 9.51 -26.36
N GLY A 331 -36.77 8.79 -27.35
CA GLY A 331 -37.12 8.95 -28.77
C GLY A 331 -38.47 8.31 -29.19
N PHE A 332 -39.16 7.63 -28.27
CA PHE A 332 -40.45 6.96 -28.52
C PHE A 332 -41.61 7.58 -27.72
N VAL A 333 -41.64 8.90 -27.58
CA VAL A 333 -42.88 9.61 -27.20
C VAL A 333 -43.09 10.79 -28.16
N GLY A 334 -43.86 10.50 -29.21
CA GLY A 334 -44.65 11.37 -30.10
C GLY A 334 -44.30 12.86 -30.26
N GLY A 335 -44.03 13.25 -31.52
CA GLY A 335 -44.25 14.61 -32.01
C GLY A 335 -43.31 15.01 -33.16
N ASN A 336 -43.87 15.24 -34.35
CA ASN A 336 -43.18 15.67 -35.57
C ASN A 336 -42.30 16.92 -35.35
N ASP A 337 -40.97 16.76 -35.40
CA ASP A 337 -40.04 17.72 -36.03
C ASP A 337 -38.64 17.07 -36.15
N SER A 338 -38.35 16.53 -37.34
CA SER A 338 -37.29 15.54 -37.55
C SER A 338 -35.94 16.08 -38.05
N SER A 339 -35.77 17.40 -38.24
CA SER A 339 -34.51 17.94 -38.77
C SER A 339 -33.57 18.54 -37.71
N GLU A 340 -34.10 19.16 -36.65
CA GLU A 340 -33.29 19.86 -35.64
C GLU A 340 -32.72 18.90 -34.57
N ASN A 341 -33.46 17.86 -34.22
CA ASN A 341 -33.02 16.85 -33.25
C ASN A 341 -31.91 15.94 -33.80
N HIS A 342 -31.85 15.72 -35.12
CA HIS A 342 -30.80 14.90 -35.74
C HIS A 342 -29.44 15.64 -35.76
N GLN A 343 -29.44 16.97 -35.94
CA GLN A 343 -28.22 17.77 -35.92
C GLN A 343 -27.62 17.90 -34.50
N ARG A 344 -28.45 17.95 -33.44
CA ARG A 344 -27.98 17.99 -32.05
C ARG A 344 -27.33 16.68 -31.60
N VAL A 345 -27.87 15.53 -31.97
CA VAL A 345 -27.29 14.21 -31.64
C VAL A 345 -25.97 13.98 -32.38
N CYS A 346 -25.86 14.41 -33.64
CA CYS A 346 -24.60 14.33 -34.40
C CYS A 346 -23.52 15.31 -33.90
N PHE A 347 -23.88 16.42 -33.26
CA PHE A 347 -22.91 17.38 -32.71
C PHE A 347 -22.26 16.86 -31.41
N ILE A 348 -23.00 16.13 -30.58
CA ILE A 348 -22.50 15.54 -29.34
C ILE A 348 -21.55 14.36 -29.61
N LEU A 349 -21.85 13.54 -30.63
CA LEU A 349 -21.01 12.39 -31.02
C LEU A 349 -19.69 12.78 -31.72
N LYS A 350 -19.53 14.03 -32.16
CA LYS A 350 -18.29 14.52 -32.81
C LYS A 350 -17.29 15.16 -31.85
N LYS A 351 -17.63 15.31 -30.56
CA LYS A 351 -16.81 15.98 -29.54
C LYS A 351 -16.39 15.08 -28.36
N LEU A 352 -16.83 13.82 -28.36
CA LEU A 352 -16.24 12.71 -27.61
C LEU A 352 -15.22 12.01 -28.51
#